data_AF-A5Z557-F1
#
_entry.id   AF-A5Z557-F1
#
_cell.length_a   1.000
_cell.length_b   1.000
_cell.length_c   1.000
_cell.angle_alpha   90.00
_cell.angle_beta   90.00
_cell.angle_gamma   90.00
#
_symmetry.space_group_name_H-M   'P 1'
#
loop_
_entity.id
_entity.type
_entity.pdbx_description
1 polymer ?
#
loop_
_entity_poly.entity_id
_entity_poly.type
_entity_poly.pdbx_seq_one_letter_code
_entity_poly.pdbx_strand_id
1 'polypeptide(L)'
;MFILFGIKGAALAAVPIILPGVVPHFFCGATAGVFANAEGGLKGCIVGAFFHGLLITFLPVFCMPVLGALHYAGTTFSDADFCGVGIILGNIARFTTGNLLLIVCVILFLIPIIYNFVAKKPAAKAE
;
A
#
# COMPACT_ATOMS: atom_id res chain seq x y z
N MET A 1 -17.43 -11.11 -4.66
CA MET A 1 -18.54 -11.79 -5.36
C MET A 1 -19.92 -11.38 -4.85
N PHE A 2 -20.12 -11.07 -3.57
CA PHE A 2 -21.46 -10.73 -3.02
C PHE A 2 -21.97 -9.29 -3.27
N ILE A 3 -21.11 -8.32 -3.58
CA ILE A 3 -21.54 -6.94 -3.91
C ILE A 3 -22.06 -6.83 -5.36
N LEU A 4 -21.90 -7.91 -6.16
CA LEU A 4 -22.11 -7.87 -7.62
C LEU A 4 -23.57 -8.06 -8.08
N PHE A 5 -24.48 -8.52 -7.21
CA PHE A 5 -25.86 -8.84 -7.62
C PHE A 5 -26.88 -7.71 -7.40
N GLY A 6 -26.51 -6.63 -6.71
CA GLY A 6 -27.45 -5.58 -6.30
C GLY A 6 -27.58 -4.38 -7.24
N ILE A 7 -26.68 -4.19 -8.21
CA ILE A 7 -26.60 -2.94 -8.98
C ILE A 7 -26.60 -3.28 -10.47
N LYS A 8 -27.79 -3.49 -11.03
CA LYS A 8 -28.01 -3.48 -12.48
C LYS A 8 -28.51 -2.09 -12.90
N GLY A 9 -27.81 -1.46 -13.84
CA GLY A 9 -28.34 -0.34 -14.62
C GLY A 9 -27.49 0.92 -14.52
N ALA A 10 -26.87 1.29 -15.65
CA ALA A 10 -26.37 2.61 -16.07
C ALA A 10 -25.44 3.45 -15.15
N ALA A 11 -25.43 3.25 -13.83
CA ALA A 11 -24.56 3.90 -12.87
C ALA A 11 -23.18 3.20 -12.72
N LEU A 12 -22.99 2.04 -13.37
CA LEU A 12 -21.75 1.25 -13.29
C LEU A 12 -20.58 1.83 -14.10
N ALA A 13 -20.81 2.86 -14.93
CA ALA A 13 -19.75 3.41 -15.78
C ALA A 13 -18.69 4.22 -15.01
N ALA A 14 -18.88 4.47 -13.71
CA ALA A 14 -18.02 5.38 -12.93
C ALA A 14 -17.52 4.83 -11.59
N VAL A 15 -17.85 3.59 -11.20
CA VAL A 15 -17.40 3.03 -9.92
C VAL A 15 -16.25 2.04 -10.16
N PRO A 16 -15.03 2.34 -9.67
CA PRO A 16 -13.91 1.41 -9.74
C PRO A 16 -14.25 0.12 -9.00
N ILE A 17 -14.17 -1.02 -9.68
CA ILE A 17 -14.38 -2.34 -9.06
C ILE A 17 -13.01 -2.89 -8.66
N ILE A 18 -12.80 -3.08 -7.35
CA ILE A 18 -11.60 -3.74 -6.83
C ILE A 18 -11.90 -5.20 -6.54
N LEU A 19 -11.12 -6.08 -7.16
CA LEU A 19 -11.10 -7.50 -6.84
C LEU A 19 -10.04 -7.73 -5.74
N PRO A 20 -10.43 -8.20 -4.55
CA PRO A 20 -9.46 -8.51 -3.50
C PRO A 20 -8.55 -9.65 -3.96
N GLY A 21 -7.24 -9.42 -3.91
CA GLY A 21 -6.24 -10.42 -4.24
C GLY A 21 -6.06 -11.43 -3.10
N VAL A 22 -5.85 -12.70 -3.43
CA VAL A 22 -5.64 -13.74 -2.39
C VAL A 22 -4.24 -13.61 -1.76
N VAL A 23 -3.24 -13.28 -2.58
CA VAL A 23 -1.84 -13.08 -2.17
C VAL A 23 -1.68 -11.96 -1.14
N PRO A 24 -2.09 -10.70 -1.37
CA PRO A 24 -1.93 -9.61 -0.39
C PRO A 24 -2.69 -9.86 0.91
N HIS A 25 -3.94 -10.37 0.82
CA HIS A 25 -4.76 -10.67 2.00
C HIS A 25 -4.15 -11.79 2.84
N PHE A 26 -3.46 -12.74 2.21
CA PHE A 26 -2.74 -13.78 2.92
C PHE A 26 -1.43 -13.25 3.52
N PHE A 27 -0.52 -12.70 2.71
CA PHE A 27 0.83 -12.34 3.18
C PHE A 27 0.84 -11.07 4.03
N CYS A 28 0.25 -9.97 3.56
CA CYS A 28 0.19 -8.72 4.34
C CYS A 28 -0.78 -8.86 5.51
N GLY A 29 -1.91 -9.54 5.32
CA GLY A 29 -2.85 -9.85 6.41
C GLY A 29 -2.24 -10.73 7.50
N ALA A 30 -1.49 -11.79 7.14
CA ALA A 30 -0.78 -12.62 8.11
C ALA A 30 0.30 -11.82 8.85
N THR A 31 1.06 -11.00 8.12
CA THR A 31 2.09 -10.14 8.73
C THR A 31 1.49 -9.15 9.73
N ALA A 32 0.39 -8.48 9.36
CA ALA A 32 -0.35 -7.61 10.28
C ALA A 32 -0.87 -8.39 11.49
N GLY A 33 -1.32 -9.64 11.30
CA GLY A 33 -1.72 -10.53 12.38
C GLY A 33 -0.58 -10.88 13.33
N VAL A 34 0.62 -11.19 12.82
CA VAL A 34 1.80 -11.52 13.64
C VAL A 34 2.23 -10.33 14.50
N PHE A 35 2.35 -9.14 13.91
CA PHE A 35 2.70 -7.93 14.66
C PHE A 35 1.62 -7.54 15.66
N ALA A 36 0.34 -7.60 15.28
CA ALA A 36 -0.74 -7.30 16.21
C ALA A 36 -0.90 -8.37 17.31
N ASN A 37 -0.47 -9.61 17.06
CA ASN A 37 -0.39 -10.65 18.09
C ASN A 37 0.71 -10.36 19.10
N ALA A 38 1.87 -9.84 18.65
CA ALA A 38 2.94 -9.45 19.56
C ALA A 38 2.46 -8.36 20.54
N GLU A 39 1.70 -7.36 20.06
CA GLU A 39 1.32 -6.21 20.89
C GLU A 39 0.02 -6.41 21.68
N GLY A 40 -0.89 -7.26 21.20
CA GLY A 40 -2.23 -7.41 21.76
C GLY A 40 -2.72 -8.85 21.93
N GLY A 41 -1.82 -9.84 21.77
CA GLY A 41 -2.15 -11.26 21.80
C GLY A 41 -3.20 -11.64 20.75
N LEU A 42 -4.00 -12.67 21.06
CA LEU A 42 -4.99 -13.20 20.12
C LEU A 42 -6.04 -12.17 19.67
N LYS A 43 -6.46 -11.28 20.59
CA LYS A 43 -7.42 -10.21 20.26
C LYS A 43 -6.81 -9.19 19.31
N GLY A 44 -5.56 -8.81 19.56
CA GLY A 44 -4.77 -7.96 18.67
C GLY A 44 -4.62 -8.58 17.29
N CYS A 45 -4.27 -9.87 17.21
CA CYS A 45 -4.15 -10.62 15.96
C CYS A 45 -5.43 -10.55 15.11
N ILE A 46 -6.59 -10.88 15.71
CA ILE A 46 -7.88 -10.90 15.02
C ILE A 46 -8.26 -9.50 14.52
N VAL A 47 -8.17 -8.50 15.39
CA VAL A 47 -8.52 -7.11 15.06
C VAL A 47 -7.57 -6.54 14.01
N GLY A 48 -6.25 -6.72 14.20
CA GLY A 48 -5.22 -6.21 13.30
C GLY A 48 -5.31 -6.81 11.89
N ALA A 49 -5.43 -8.13 11.77
CA ALA A 49 -5.57 -8.80 10.48
C ALA A 49 -6.87 -8.41 9.77
N PHE A 50 -7.99 -8.27 10.52
CA PHE A 50 -9.26 -7.86 9.96
C PHE A 50 -9.23 -6.44 9.40
N PHE A 51 -8.78 -5.45 10.20
CA PHE A 51 -8.71 -4.06 9.75
C PHE A 51 -7.67 -3.85 8.65
N HIS A 52 -6.55 -4.58 8.70
CA HIS A 52 -5.57 -4.53 7.61
C HIS A 52 -6.15 -5.10 6.30
N GLY A 53 -6.90 -6.22 6.37
CA GLY A 53 -7.61 -6.79 5.22
C GLY A 53 -8.64 -5.83 4.61
N LEU A 54 -9.38 -5.09 5.44
CA LEU A 54 -10.26 -4.02 4.96
C LEU A 54 -9.46 -2.88 4.31
N LEU A 55 -8.36 -2.45 4.94
CA LEU A 55 -7.50 -1.38 4.44
C LEU A 55 -7.00 -1.70 3.03
N ILE A 56 -6.37 -2.85 2.80
CA ILE A 56 -5.82 -3.23 1.49
C ILE A 56 -6.91 -3.48 0.43
N THR A 57 -8.17 -3.66 0.83
CA THR A 57 -9.29 -3.79 -0.11
C THR A 57 -9.76 -2.43 -0.64
N PHE A 58 -9.79 -1.41 0.23
CA PHE A 58 -10.33 -0.09 -0.13
C PHE A 58 -9.26 0.93 -0.53
N LEU A 59 -8.06 0.82 0.05
CA LEU A 59 -6.95 1.74 -0.22
C LEU A 59 -6.59 1.85 -1.71
N PRO A 60 -6.62 0.77 -2.53
CA PRO A 60 -6.27 0.89 -3.94
C PRO A 60 -7.27 1.75 -4.75
N VAL A 61 -8.47 2.07 -4.23
CA VAL A 61 -9.42 3.01 -4.86
C VAL A 61 -8.78 4.39 -5.00
N PHE A 62 -8.00 4.81 -4.00
CA PHE A 62 -7.33 6.10 -3.99
C PHE A 62 -6.06 6.10 -4.85
N CYS A 63 -5.45 4.93 -5.08
CA CYS A 63 -4.26 4.79 -5.91
C CYS A 63 -4.58 4.74 -7.42
N MET A 64 -5.72 4.16 -7.80
CA MET A 64 -6.12 4.03 -9.22
C MET A 64 -6.15 5.35 -10.02
N PRO A 65 -6.68 6.48 -9.52
CA PRO A 65 -6.65 7.75 -10.25
C PRO A 65 -5.22 8.24 -10.52
N VAL A 66 -4.31 7.97 -9.60
CA VAL A 66 -2.91 8.38 -9.69
C VAL A 66 -2.19 7.56 -10.76
N LEU A 67 -2.40 6.25 -10.78
CA LEU A 67 -1.84 5.36 -11.81
C LEU A 67 -2.48 5.57 -13.18
N GLY A 68 -3.78 5.87 -13.23
CA GLY A 68 -4.48 6.24 -14.46
C GLY A 68 -3.91 7.52 -15.10
N ALA A 69 -3.54 8.52 -14.28
CA ALA A 69 -2.86 9.73 -14.76
C ALA A 69 -1.45 9.45 -15.33
N LEU A 70 -0.84 8.33 -14.94
CA LEU A 70 0.45 7.84 -15.46
C LEU A 70 0.29 6.85 -16.63
N HIS A 71 -0.90 6.77 -17.23
CA HIS A 71 -1.25 5.84 -18.32
C HIS A 71 -1.33 4.35 -17.92
N TYR A 72 -1.35 4.02 -16.63
CA TYR A 72 -1.56 2.66 -16.10
C TYR A 72 -3.01 2.43 -15.65
N ALA A 73 -3.97 2.73 -16.54
CA ALA A 73 -5.40 2.66 -16.23
C ALA A 73 -5.86 1.22 -15.88
N GLY A 74 -6.71 1.10 -14.86
CA GLY A 74 -7.27 -0.19 -14.43
C GLY A 74 -6.31 -1.10 -13.66
N THR A 75 -5.10 -0.64 -13.38
CA THR A 75 -4.12 -1.36 -12.54
C THR A 75 -3.91 -0.62 -11.23
N THR A 76 -3.58 -1.37 -10.17
CA THR A 76 -3.29 -0.80 -8.86
C THR A 76 -2.36 -1.72 -8.08
N PHE A 77 -1.71 -1.16 -7.06
CA PHE A 77 -0.92 -1.95 -6.15
C PHE A 77 -1.80 -2.72 -5.17
N SER A 78 -1.25 -3.83 -4.68
CA SER A 78 -2.00 -4.79 -3.89
C SER A 78 -1.80 -4.63 -2.38
N ASP A 79 -0.70 -4.00 -1.98
CA ASP A 79 -0.27 -3.89 -0.59
C ASP A 79 -0.37 -2.45 -0.09
N ALA A 80 -0.54 -2.28 1.22
CA ALA A 80 -0.83 -0.98 1.83
C ALA A 80 0.32 0.03 1.67
N ASP A 81 1.56 -0.44 1.78
CA ASP A 81 2.79 0.34 1.64
C ASP A 81 2.98 0.83 0.19
N PHE A 82 2.85 -0.05 -0.80
CA PHE A 82 2.92 0.35 -2.21
C PHE A 82 1.80 1.29 -2.62
N CYS A 83 0.58 1.07 -2.12
CA CYS A 83 -0.53 2.00 -2.36
C CYS A 83 -0.26 3.37 -1.74
N GLY A 84 0.22 3.41 -0.49
CA GLY A 84 0.54 4.65 0.21
C GLY A 84 1.65 5.44 -0.49
N VAL A 85 2.77 4.77 -0.79
CA VAL A 85 3.90 5.38 -1.53
C VAL A 85 3.46 5.80 -2.93
N GLY A 86 2.69 4.97 -3.64
CA GLY A 86 2.18 5.25 -4.97
C GLY A 86 1.27 6.49 -5.02
N ILE A 87 0.40 6.67 -4.02
CA ILE A 87 -0.45 7.86 -3.91
C ILE A 87 0.40 9.11 -3.69
N ILE A 88 1.40 9.06 -2.80
CA ILE A 88 2.25 10.21 -2.48
C ILE A 88 3.14 10.57 -3.69
N LEU A 89 3.92 9.62 -4.18
CA LEU A 89 4.86 9.84 -5.28
C LEU A 89 4.15 10.16 -6.59
N GLY A 90 3.04 9.49 -6.89
CA GLY A 90 2.32 9.75 -8.12
C GLY A 90 1.58 11.10 -8.11
N ASN A 91 1.18 11.63 -6.95
CA ASN A 91 0.73 13.02 -6.86
C ASN A 91 1.88 14.02 -7.05
N ILE A 92 3.08 13.73 -6.52
CA ILE A 92 4.28 14.54 -6.76
C ILE A 92 4.67 14.52 -8.25
N ALA A 93 4.52 13.38 -8.91
CA ALA A 93 4.78 13.19 -10.33
C ALA A 93 3.91 14.09 -11.23
N ARG A 94 2.73 14.51 -10.77
CA ARG A 94 1.89 15.48 -11.52
C ARG A 94 2.54 16.85 -11.65
N PHE A 95 3.47 17.18 -10.76
CA PHE A 95 4.17 18.47 -10.74
C PHE A 95 5.62 18.37 -11.24
N THR A 96 6.13 17.16 -11.51
CA THR A 96 7.55 16.91 -11.74
C THR A 96 7.75 16.01 -12.96
N THR A 97 8.43 16.51 -14.00
CA THR A 97 8.75 15.77 -15.24
C THR A 97 9.72 14.60 -15.00
N GLY A 98 9.58 13.54 -15.81
CA GLY A 98 10.04 12.16 -15.52
C GLY A 98 11.48 11.95 -15.03
N ASN A 99 12.46 12.70 -15.53
CA ASN A 99 13.85 12.55 -15.07
C ASN A 99 14.05 13.02 -13.62
N LEU A 100 13.33 14.06 -13.19
CA LEU A 100 13.45 14.59 -11.83
C LEU A 100 12.77 13.68 -10.82
N LEU A 101 11.63 13.07 -11.17
CA LEU A 101 10.96 12.08 -10.32
C LEU A 101 11.87 10.85 -10.08
N LEU A 102 12.54 10.36 -11.13
CA LEU A 102 13.49 9.26 -11.02
C LEU A 102 14.63 9.61 -10.06
N ILE A 103 15.22 10.80 -10.20
CA ILE A 103 16.28 11.28 -9.30
C ILE A 103 15.78 11.33 -7.84
N VAL A 104 14.57 11.84 -7.60
CA VAL A 104 13.96 11.88 -6.25
C VAL A 104 13.80 10.48 -5.68
N CYS A 105 13.28 9.52 -6.46
CA CYS A 105 13.13 8.12 -6.02
C CYS A 105 14.48 7.48 -5.68
N VAL A 106 15.52 7.70 -6.50
CA VAL A 106 16.87 7.19 -6.24
C VAL A 106 17.46 7.80 -4.98
N ILE A 107 17.31 9.10 -4.77
CA ILE A 107 17.78 9.77 -3.54
C ILE A 107 17.05 9.20 -2.32
N LEU A 108 15.73 9.08 -2.35
CA LEU A 108 14.94 8.51 -1.24
C LEU A 108 15.34 7.07 -0.90
N PHE A 109 15.69 6.26 -1.91
CA PHE A 109 16.20 4.90 -1.71
C PHE A 109 17.62 4.87 -1.09
N LEU A 110 18.49 5.78 -1.50
CA LEU A 110 19.88 5.83 -1.03
C LEU A 110 20.03 6.44 0.37
N ILE A 111 19.15 7.37 0.78
CA ILE A 111 19.18 8.03 2.09
C ILE A 111 19.29 7.03 3.26
N PRO A 112 18.42 6.01 3.41
CA PRO A 112 18.52 5.07 4.53
C PRO A 112 19.78 4.19 4.47
N ILE A 113 20.27 3.88 3.26
CA ILE A 113 21.53 3.13 3.07
C ILE A 113 22.71 3.96 3.56
N ILE A 114 22.83 5.20 3.08
CA ILE A 114 23.89 6.13 3.50
C ILE A 114 23.78 6.40 5.01
N TYR A 115 22.57 6.59 5.53
CA TYR A 115 22.33 6.75 6.96
C TYR A 115 22.83 5.54 7.75
N ASN A 116 22.61 4.31 7.29
CA ASN A 116 23.12 3.11 7.96
C ASN A 116 24.66 3.04 7.98
N PHE A 117 25.32 3.47 6.89
CA PHE A 117 26.79 3.52 6.84
C PHE A 117 27.40 4.67 7.68
N VAL A 118 26.70 5.79 7.83
CA VAL A 118 27.18 6.97 8.55
C VAL A 118 26.78 6.94 10.03
N ALA A 119 25.60 6.42 10.37
CA ALA A 119 25.15 6.24 11.75
C ALA A 119 25.92 5.08 12.38
N LYS A 120 26.82 5.39 13.33
CA LYS A 120 27.46 4.38 14.16
C LYS A 120 26.40 3.52 14.83
N LYS A 121 26.48 2.21 14.61
CA LYS A 121 25.65 1.19 15.27
C LYS A 121 25.66 1.48 16.78
N PRO A 122 24.51 1.75 17.42
CA PRO A 122 24.46 1.74 18.88
C PRO A 122 24.84 0.33 19.33
N ALA A 123 25.67 0.21 20.36
CA ALA A 123 25.99 -1.08 20.95
C ALA A 123 24.69 -1.82 21.24
N ALA A 124 24.54 -3.03 20.68
CA ALA A 124 23.35 -3.84 20.85
C ALA A 124 23.04 -3.94 22.35
N LYS A 125 21.86 -3.48 22.77
CA LYS A 125 21.33 -3.91 24.06
C LYS A 125 21.04 -5.40 23.94
N ALA A 126 21.78 -6.18 24.71
CA ALA A 126 21.47 -7.58 24.93
C ALA A 126 20.18 -7.66 25.76
N GLU A 127 19.09 -8.11 25.14
CA GLU A 127 17.97 -8.81 25.77
C GLU A 127 17.52 -9.93 24.83
#